data_AF-A0A7W4FYB1-F1
#
_entry.id   AF-A0A7W4FYB1-F1
#
_cell.length_a   1.000
_cell.length_b   1.000
_cell.length_c   1.000
_cell.angle_alpha   90.00
_cell.angle_beta   90.00
_cell.angle_gamma   90.00
#
_symmetry.space_group_name_H-M   'P 1'
#
loop_
_entity.id
_entity.type
_entity.pdbx_description
1 polymer ?
#
loop_
_entity_poly.entity_id
_entity_poly.type
_entity_poly.pdbx_seq_one_letter_code
_entity_poly.pdbx_strand_id
1 'polypeptide(L)'
;MDIKGTCISSTEDEHGPIYVYQTKNSRILSFDGKIYQSCMKLNDINGLHLGYTQAMMSGLLFLPTVNIATIMGLGAGSMAKCLLNSFVNINVHAVEYRFAVFNRM
;
A
#
# COMPACT_ATOMS: atom_id res chain seq x y z
N MET A 1 -18.24 -7.60 7.33
CA MET A 1 -17.75 -7.05 8.62
C MET A 1 -16.98 -5.80 8.31
N ASP A 2 -17.21 -4.74 9.07
CA ASP A 2 -16.54 -3.45 8.86
C ASP A 2 -15.12 -3.46 9.45
N ILE A 3 -14.26 -2.61 8.93
CA ILE A 3 -12.88 -2.46 9.41
C ILE A 3 -12.89 -1.92 10.85
N LYS A 4 -12.27 -2.66 11.77
CA LYS A 4 -12.15 -2.26 13.18
C LYS A 4 -11.02 -1.24 13.37
N GLY A 5 -11.33 0.04 13.15
CA GLY A 5 -10.43 1.16 13.37
C GLY A 5 -11.17 2.50 13.27
N THR A 6 -10.51 3.58 13.68
CA THR A 6 -11.05 4.94 13.52
C THR A 6 -10.84 5.39 12.08
N CYS A 7 -11.90 5.79 11.37
CA CYS A 7 -11.74 6.44 10.06
C CYS A 7 -11.12 7.83 10.27
N ILE A 8 -9.89 8.03 9.79
CA ILE A 8 -9.14 9.29 9.95
C ILE A 8 -9.15 10.16 8.70
N SER A 9 -9.52 9.58 7.55
CA SER A 9 -9.74 10.31 6.30
C SER A 9 -10.75 9.55 5.45
N SER A 10 -11.61 10.29 4.77
CA SER A 10 -12.59 9.77 3.82
C SER A 10 -12.69 10.73 2.64
N THR A 11 -12.72 10.20 1.43
CA THR A 11 -12.99 10.95 0.20
C THR A 11 -13.74 10.04 -0.75
N GLU A 12 -14.32 10.62 -1.79
CA GLU A 12 -14.97 9.89 -2.87
C GLU A 12 -14.51 10.47 -4.19
N ASP A 13 -14.33 9.62 -5.19
CA ASP A 13 -14.12 10.01 -6.58
C ASP A 13 -15.14 9.27 -7.46
N GLU A 14 -15.04 9.41 -8.78
CA GLU A 14 -15.95 8.77 -9.74
C GLU A 14 -15.97 7.23 -9.67
N HIS A 15 -14.97 6.60 -9.04
CA HIS A 15 -14.87 5.16 -8.84
C HIS A 15 -15.35 4.71 -7.46
N GLY A 16 -15.90 5.63 -6.66
CA GLY A 16 -16.49 5.36 -5.36
C GLY A 16 -15.62 5.80 -4.19
N PRO A 17 -15.93 5.33 -2.97
CA PRO A 17 -15.31 5.87 -1.77
C PRO A 17 -13.89 5.37 -1.57
N ILE A 18 -13.13 6.15 -0.80
CA ILE A 18 -11.77 5.87 -0.37
C ILE A 18 -11.68 6.24 1.11
N TYR A 19 -11.39 5.24 1.93
CA TYR A 19 -11.28 5.38 3.37
C TYR A 19 -9.87 5.07 3.84
N VAL A 20 -9.40 5.86 4.80
CA VAL A 20 -8.20 5.58 5.58
C VAL A 20 -8.61 5.36 7.02
N TYR A 21 -8.41 4.14 7.51
CA TYR A 21 -8.62 3.78 8.90
C TYR A 21 -7.30 3.70 9.65
N GLN A 22 -7.33 4.05 10.93
CA GLN A 22 -6.22 3.89 11.84
C GLN A 22 -6.63 3.05 13.04
N THR A 23 -5.82 2.06 13.35
CA THR A 23 -5.88 1.32 14.62
C THR A 23 -4.72 1.77 15.50
N LYS A 24 -4.57 1.16 16.68
CA LYS A 24 -3.40 1.40 17.55
C LYS A 24 -2.07 1.13 16.83
N ASN A 25 -2.04 0.14 15.94
CA ASN A 25 -0.80 -0.39 15.38
C ASN A 25 -0.71 -0.30 13.86
N SER A 26 -1.80 0.07 13.16
CA SER A 26 -1.87 -0.01 11.70
C SER A 26 -2.62 1.15 11.07
N ARG A 27 -2.27 1.45 9.82
CA ARG A 27 -3.05 2.30 8.92
C ARG A 27 -3.51 1.47 7.72
N ILE A 28 -4.79 1.61 7.37
CA ILE A 28 -5.50 0.74 6.43
C ILE A 28 -6.18 1.61 5.38
N LEU A 29 -5.93 1.32 4.10
CA LEU A 29 -6.67 1.87 2.97
C LEU A 29 -7.80 0.89 2.59
N SER A 30 -8.99 1.40 2.34
CA SER A 30 -10.15 0.62 1.89
C SER A 30 -10.99 1.40 0.87
N PHE A 31 -11.58 0.69 -0.09
CA PHE A 31 -12.48 1.27 -1.10
C PHE A 31 -13.96 0.95 -0.87
N ASP A 32 -14.29 0.20 0.19
CA ASP A 32 -15.66 -0.22 0.50
C ASP A 32 -15.95 -0.21 2.02
N GLY A 33 -14.98 0.21 2.83
CA GLY A 33 -15.06 0.23 4.29
C GLY A 33 -14.96 -1.17 4.94
N LYS A 34 -14.72 -2.22 4.15
CA LYS A 34 -14.81 -3.62 4.57
C LYS A 34 -13.53 -4.39 4.27
N ILE A 35 -13.01 -4.23 3.05
CA ILE A 35 -11.83 -4.94 2.55
C ILE A 35 -10.59 -4.07 2.75
N TYR A 36 -9.53 -4.72 3.23
CA TYR A 36 -8.20 -4.15 3.37
C TYR A 36 -7.55 -4.10 1.99
N GLN A 37 -7.67 -2.98 1.29
CA GLN A 37 -7.03 -2.76 0.00
C GLN A 37 -5.52 -2.53 0.16
N SER A 38 -5.12 -1.95 1.28
CA SER A 38 -3.74 -1.98 1.74
C SER A 38 -3.67 -1.79 3.25
N CYS A 39 -2.60 -2.24 3.88
CA CYS A 39 -2.35 -2.05 5.30
C CYS A 39 -0.85 -1.92 5.56
N MET A 40 -0.49 -1.02 6.47
CA MET A 40 0.87 -0.89 6.98
C MET A 40 0.87 -0.89 8.50
N LYS A 41 1.93 -1.43 9.11
CA LYS A 41 2.17 -1.28 10.54
C LYS A 41 2.78 0.10 10.80
N LEU A 42 2.34 0.77 11.87
CA LEU A 42 2.86 2.09 12.23
C LEU A 42 4.30 2.03 12.77
N ASN A 43 4.70 0.89 13.35
CA ASN A 43 6.06 0.65 13.85
C ASN A 43 7.00 0.00 12.83
N ASP A 44 6.50 -0.34 11.64
CA ASP A 44 7.26 -0.92 10.54
C ASP A 44 6.59 -0.50 9.22
N ILE A 45 6.85 0.74 8.83
CA ILE A 45 6.18 1.39 7.69
C ILE A 45 6.65 0.87 6.32
N ASN A 46 7.78 0.15 6.28
CA ASN A 46 8.38 -0.41 5.07
C ASN A 46 8.05 -1.89 4.90
N GLY A 47 7.61 -2.56 5.97
CA GLY A 47 7.16 -3.95 5.93
C GLY A 47 5.81 -4.14 5.23
N LEU A 48 5.67 -5.29 4.57
CA LEU A 48 4.41 -5.73 3.94
C LEU A 48 3.53 -6.43 4.99
N HIS A 49 2.38 -5.84 5.32
CA HIS A 49 1.47 -6.41 6.30
C HIS A 49 0.53 -7.49 5.72
N LEU A 50 0.11 -7.33 4.47
CA LEU A 50 -0.89 -8.20 3.85
C LEU A 50 -0.21 -9.36 3.12
N GLY A 51 -0.69 -10.59 3.36
CA GLY A 51 -0.10 -11.80 2.81
C GLY A 51 -0.02 -11.83 1.28
N TYR A 52 -1.01 -11.26 0.57
CA TYR A 52 -0.95 -11.21 -0.89
C TYR A 52 0.18 -10.31 -1.40
N THR A 53 0.49 -9.20 -0.72
CA THR A 53 1.63 -8.34 -1.11
C THR A 53 2.96 -9.04 -0.85
N GLN A 54 3.07 -9.82 0.24
CA GLN A 54 4.26 -10.64 0.50
C GLN A 54 4.43 -11.72 -0.58
N ALA A 55 3.35 -12.38 -0.99
CA ALA A 55 3.36 -13.36 -2.07
C ALA A 55 3.73 -12.75 -3.43
N MET A 56 3.21 -11.55 -3.76
CA MET A 56 3.59 -10.84 -4.99
C MET A 56 5.10 -10.52 -5.03
N MET A 57 5.70 -10.24 -3.88
CA MET A 57 7.12 -9.87 -3.77
C MET A 57 8.06 -11.05 -3.51
N SER A 58 7.56 -12.27 -3.31
CA SER A 58 8.39 -13.42 -2.94
C SER A 58 9.43 -13.78 -4.02
N GLY A 59 9.13 -13.52 -5.29
CA GLY A 59 10.07 -13.73 -6.39
C GLY A 59 11.34 -12.89 -6.28
N LEU A 60 11.29 -11.75 -5.58
CA LEU A 60 12.43 -10.86 -5.38
C LEU A 60 13.50 -11.46 -4.46
N LEU A 61 13.16 -12.47 -3.65
CA LEU A 61 14.13 -13.17 -2.79
C LEU A 61 15.25 -13.86 -3.58
N PHE A 62 15.04 -14.11 -4.87
CA PHE A 62 16.00 -14.76 -5.76
C PHE A 62 16.78 -13.76 -6.63
N LEU A 63 16.55 -12.46 -6.46
CA LEU A 63 17.21 -11.40 -7.21
C LEU A 63 18.17 -10.62 -6.30
N PRO A 64 19.50 -10.71 -6.51
CA PRO A 64 20.46 -10.03 -5.64
C PRO A 64 20.42 -8.52 -5.78
N THR A 65 19.97 -8.02 -6.94
CA THR A 65 19.77 -6.59 -7.20
C THR A 65 18.56 -6.39 -8.10
N VAL A 66 17.88 -5.25 -7.94
CA VAL A 66 16.81 -4.79 -8.82
C VAL A 66 17.08 -3.31 -9.12
N ASN A 67 17.24 -2.96 -10.39
CA ASN A 67 17.53 -1.57 -10.79
C ASN A 67 16.26 -0.78 -11.11
N ILE A 68 15.23 -1.44 -11.65
CA ILE A 68 13.97 -0.80 -12.04
C ILE A 68 12.82 -1.73 -11.65
N ALA A 69 11.79 -1.16 -11.03
CA ALA A 69 10.52 -1.84 -10.80
C ALA A 69 9.36 -0.93 -11.21
N THR A 70 8.37 -1.50 -11.89
CA THR A 70 7.12 -0.80 -12.22
C THR A 70 5.96 -1.50 -11.52
N ILE A 71 5.20 -0.73 -10.76
CA ILE A 71 4.01 -1.18 -10.05
C ILE A 71 2.78 -0.62 -10.76
N MET A 72 1.88 -1.51 -11.15
CA MET A 72 0.56 -1.15 -11.70
C MET A 72 -0.41 -1.02 -10.52
N GLY A 73 -0.75 0.22 -10.17
CA GLY A 73 -1.45 0.61 -8.95
C GLY A 73 -0.49 1.02 -7.83
N LEU A 74 -0.89 2.03 -7.05
CA LEU A 74 -0.13 2.47 -5.86
C LEU A 74 -0.66 1.83 -4.59
N GLY A 75 -1.99 1.74 -4.48
CA GLY A 75 -2.67 1.37 -3.24
C GLY A 75 -2.13 2.20 -2.07
N ALA A 76 -1.68 1.50 -1.02
CA ALA A 76 -0.88 1.93 0.15
C ALA A 76 0.39 2.78 -0.06
N GLY A 77 1.01 2.63 -1.23
CA GLY A 77 2.46 2.75 -1.38
C GLY A 77 3.26 1.64 -0.66
N SER A 78 2.63 0.58 -0.13
CA SER A 78 3.31 -0.46 0.66
C SER A 78 4.38 -1.22 -0.13
N MET A 79 4.08 -1.64 -1.35
CA MET A 79 5.06 -2.32 -2.22
C MET A 79 6.17 -1.37 -2.68
N ALA A 80 5.81 -0.12 -3.01
CA ALA A 80 6.80 0.90 -3.41
C ALA A 80 7.82 1.16 -2.30
N LYS A 81 7.34 1.39 -1.06
CA LYS A 81 8.20 1.57 0.11
C LYS A 81 9.04 0.34 0.42
N CYS A 82 8.46 -0.86 0.33
CA CYS A 82 9.19 -2.11 0.53
C CYS A 82 10.36 -2.22 -0.47
N LEU A 83 10.11 -1.99 -1.76
CA LEU A 83 11.14 -2.00 -2.80
C LEU A 83 12.24 -0.97 -2.56
N LEU A 84 11.86 0.28 -2.29
CA LEU A 84 12.80 1.37 -2.00
C LEU A 84 13.67 1.08 -0.76
N ASN A 85 13.12 0.38 0.23
CA ASN A 85 13.86 -0.02 1.43
C ASN A 85 14.76 -1.25 1.20
N SER A 86 14.37 -2.15 0.30
CA SER A 86 15.10 -3.41 0.05
C SER A 86 16.29 -3.25 -0.92
N PHE A 87 16.27 -2.27 -1.81
CA PHE A 87 17.29 -2.10 -2.85
C PHE A 87 17.79 -0.65 -2.90
N VAL A 88 19.09 -0.43 -2.63
CA VAL A 88 19.68 0.92 -2.45
C VAL A 88 19.61 1.78 -3.72
N ASN A 89 19.70 1.18 -4.91
CA ASN A 89 19.81 1.90 -6.19
C ASN A 89 18.63 1.60 -7.14
N ILE A 90 17.47 1.23 -6.60
CA ILE A 90 16.29 0.93 -7.41
C ILE A 90 15.57 2.21 -7.84
N ASN A 91 15.09 2.23 -9.08
CA ASN A 91 14.11 3.18 -9.55
C ASN A 91 12.71 2.53 -9.53
N VAL A 92 11.78 3.10 -8.78
CA VAL A 92 10.41 2.59 -8.65
C VAL A 92 9.45 3.53 -9.38
N HIS A 93 8.77 2.99 -10.39
CA HIS A 93 7.64 3.65 -11.03
C HIS A 93 6.34 3.07 -10.48
N ALA A 94 5.41 3.93 -10.09
CA ALA A 94 4.05 3.53 -9.74
C ALA A 94 3.07 4.24 -10.68
N VAL A 95 2.18 3.46 -11.28
CA VAL A 95 1.12 3.99 -12.16
C VAL A 95 -0.19 3.88 -11.40
N GLU A 96 -0.68 4.99 -10.87
CA GLU A 96 -1.96 5.06 -10.17
C GLU A 96 -3.02 5.73 -11.05
N TYR A 97 -4.15 5.06 -11.22
CA TYR A 97 -5.24 5.54 -12.05
C TYR A 97 -6.13 6.53 -11.29
N ARG A 98 -6.37 6.27 -9.99
CA ARG A 98 -7.23 7.10 -9.14
C ARG A 98 -6.42 8.20 -8.49
N PHE A 99 -6.49 9.41 -9.05
CA PHE A 99 -5.76 10.58 -8.51
C PHE A 99 -6.05 10.83 -7.02
N ALA A 100 -7.28 10.54 -6.55
CA ALA A 100 -7.64 10.67 -5.15
C ALA A 100 -6.89 9.70 -4.22
N VAL A 101 -6.38 8.58 -4.72
CA VAL A 101 -5.54 7.62 -3.96
C VAL A 101 -4.13 8.18 -3.75
N PHE A 102 -3.58 8.89 -4.74
CA PHE A 102 -2.22 9.44 -4.68
C PHE A 102 -2.04 10.48 -3.56
N ASN A 103 -3.03 11.35 -3.33
CA ASN A 103 -2.91 12.49 -2.40
C ASN A 103 -3.25 12.20 -0.93
N ARG A 104 -3.40 10.94 -0.51
CA ARG A 104 -4.11 10.58 0.75
C ARG A 104 -3.35 9.67 1.73
N MET A 105 -2.03 9.52 1.59
CA MET A 105 -1.17 8.71 2.49
C MET A 105 -0.35 9.53 3.47
#